data_AF-A0AA40DUJ5-F1
#
_entry.id   AF-A0AA40DUJ5-F1
#
_cell.length_a   1.000
_cell.length_b   1.000
_cell.length_c   1.000
_cell.angle_alpha   90.00
_cell.angle_beta   90.00
_cell.angle_gamma   90.00
#
_symmetry.space_group_name_H-M   'P 1'
#
loop_
_entity.id
_entity.type
_entity.pdbx_description
1 polymer ?
#
loop_
_entity_poly.entity_id
_entity_poly.type
_entity_poly.pdbx_seq_one_letter_code
_entity_poly.pdbx_strand_id
1 'polypeptide(L)'
;MVPQSLDPSGYYPIAFMASHMSLGMNLKRATKIIDEYMKDYAVNNFTGNDLQDLKAVDEWHLTDKEKPWEYNIPQAFEEANKKVEIRISSGSGKTDDGLYRFRMPEDMTMGDKKLPKNLRITSYSDEVTVKTGVMNEGLRDAYHRLFPIAKFQDFASTEFTGKKNVYANCEALRNKMHRWCGEPPAPKDGDTVSQLGHMPAVVVAAFGPYFGFITGYTYLIPDKQPYIADGVYDRQAYLEAIKSELTDKYNAARNAAEKSVISADPGDTDGGTFDDYAVNVAYGKMALGGRQFTVYIFVGKVPSTLPYDVHGPKGSLVGQVVSFTSLATEAGGGGQGCTKCTQQAVDRTQATGRVVLTNGLITRWKQQLVHTPRSSTSSSGGSPPPAALASMSPVDLVHFLEANLHWRVTTDDDGLLVDDLEAVLPSLKVSLVAGKAQHFPEPAELSRLWDFRPAYQVTAGRPGGAKREDSLYPAGEEWQAEA
;
A
#
# COMPACT_ATOMS: atom_id res chain seq x y z
N MET A 1 23.84 39.53 27.20
CA MET A 1 22.45 39.30 26.78
C MET A 1 22.42 37.99 26.00
N VAL A 2 21.87 36.95 26.63
CA VAL A 2 21.73 35.60 26.06
C VAL A 2 20.28 35.49 25.59
N PRO A 3 19.97 35.13 24.33
CA PRO A 3 18.60 34.81 23.96
C PRO A 3 18.23 33.42 24.46
N GLN A 4 17.08 33.38 25.11
CA GLN A 4 16.47 32.24 25.78
C GLN A 4 15.99 31.14 24.82
N SER A 5 16.03 29.93 25.36
CA SER A 5 15.28 28.70 25.04
C SER A 5 14.38 28.67 23.81
N LEU A 6 14.69 27.77 22.88
CA LEU A 6 13.73 27.20 21.94
C LEU A 6 12.85 26.16 22.66
N ASP A 7 11.55 26.34 22.52
CA ASP A 7 10.46 25.45 22.94
C ASP A 7 10.53 24.09 22.21
N PRO A 8 10.51 22.93 22.91
CA PRO A 8 10.59 21.61 22.29
C PRO A 8 9.24 21.03 21.79
N SER A 9 8.15 21.80 21.77
CA SER A 9 6.81 21.29 21.38
C SER A 9 6.48 21.37 19.87
N GLY A 10 7.46 21.68 19.01
CA GLY A 10 7.25 21.82 17.57
C GLY A 10 6.97 20.50 16.84
N TYR A 11 5.74 20.31 16.38
CA TYR A 11 5.35 19.33 15.36
C TYR A 11 6.20 19.52 14.09
N TYR A 12 7.09 18.57 13.81
CA TYR A 12 7.82 18.48 12.54
C TYR A 12 7.01 17.64 11.54
N PRO A 13 6.49 18.20 10.43
CA PRO A 13 6.00 17.36 9.35
C PRO A 13 7.20 16.78 8.59
N ILE A 14 7.32 15.46 8.73
CA ILE A 14 8.34 14.54 8.18
C ILE A 14 8.41 14.52 6.64
N ALA A 15 7.46 15.15 5.94
CA ALA A 15 7.39 15.18 4.47
C ALA A 15 8.60 15.82 3.77
N PHE A 16 9.49 16.51 4.49
CA PHE A 16 10.54 17.34 3.89
C PHE A 16 11.88 16.62 3.61
N MET A 17 12.15 15.43 4.17
CA MET A 17 13.49 14.81 4.06
C MET A 17 13.69 13.84 2.90
N ALA A 18 12.63 13.35 2.23
CA ALA A 18 12.76 12.30 1.22
C ALA A 18 13.05 12.81 -0.22
N SER A 19 12.85 14.10 -0.51
CA SER A 19 12.91 14.62 -1.89
C SER A 19 14.31 14.97 -2.41
N HIS A 20 15.36 14.94 -1.58
CA HIS A 20 16.67 15.50 -1.94
C HIS A 20 17.79 14.47 -2.19
N MET A 21 17.54 13.17 -2.09
CA MET A 21 18.61 12.15 -2.23
C MET A 21 18.58 11.30 -3.51
N SER A 22 17.77 11.65 -4.51
CA SER A 22 17.74 10.94 -5.79
C SER A 22 17.85 11.93 -6.96
N LEU A 23 18.98 11.85 -7.68
CA LEU A 23 19.34 12.54 -8.92
C LEU A 23 19.76 14.02 -8.78
N GLY A 24 21.09 14.21 -8.68
CA GLY A 24 21.74 15.48 -8.94
C GLY A 24 21.63 15.88 -10.41
N MET A 25 20.53 16.57 -10.75
CA MET A 25 20.49 17.47 -11.89
C MET A 25 20.03 18.85 -11.40
N ASN A 26 20.78 19.88 -11.79
CA ASN A 26 20.61 21.24 -11.30
C ASN A 26 19.32 21.86 -11.88
N LEU A 27 18.21 21.64 -11.17
CA LEU A 27 16.84 22.04 -11.53
C LEU A 27 16.75 23.52 -11.93
N LYS A 28 17.57 24.40 -11.33
CA LYS A 28 17.59 25.84 -11.62
C LYS A 28 17.89 26.20 -13.09
N ARG A 29 18.58 25.32 -13.83
CA ARG A 29 18.87 25.55 -15.26
C ARG A 29 17.75 25.06 -16.18
N ALA A 30 17.03 24.01 -15.79
CA ALA A 30 15.89 23.49 -16.55
C ALA A 30 14.66 24.39 -16.42
N THR A 31 14.38 24.90 -15.21
CA THR A 31 13.23 25.80 -14.98
C THR A 31 13.39 27.13 -15.71
N LYS A 32 14.62 27.68 -15.78
CA LYS A 32 14.88 28.95 -16.49
C LYS A 32 14.69 28.81 -18.01
N ILE A 33 15.09 27.69 -18.60
CA ILE A 33 14.93 27.42 -20.03
C ILE A 33 13.46 27.19 -20.39
N ILE A 34 12.69 26.49 -19.53
CA ILE A 34 11.26 26.25 -19.75
C ILE A 34 10.47 27.56 -19.57
N ASP A 35 10.82 28.39 -18.60
CA ASP A 35 10.10 29.65 -18.33
C ASP A 35 10.41 30.74 -19.39
N GLU A 36 11.63 30.79 -19.91
CA GLU A 36 11.99 31.67 -21.05
C GLU A 36 11.35 31.16 -22.37
N TYR A 37 11.27 29.84 -22.57
CA TYR A 37 10.61 29.25 -23.75
C TYR A 37 9.09 29.45 -23.75
N MET A 38 8.43 29.33 -22.59
CA MET A 38 6.98 29.53 -22.48
C MET A 38 6.56 31.00 -22.60
N LYS A 39 7.42 31.94 -22.19
CA LYS A 39 7.19 33.39 -22.36
C LYS A 39 7.32 33.83 -23.82
N ASP A 40 8.27 33.30 -24.57
CA ASP A 40 8.41 33.61 -26.00
C ASP A 40 7.35 32.93 -26.88
N TYR A 41 6.87 31.75 -26.48
CA TYR A 41 5.87 31.00 -27.25
C TYR A 41 4.45 31.55 -27.10
N ALA A 42 4.10 32.07 -25.90
CA ALA A 42 2.77 32.62 -25.62
C ALA A 42 2.53 34.02 -26.23
N VAL A 43 3.59 34.80 -26.46
CA VAL A 43 3.47 36.18 -26.97
C VAL A 43 3.28 36.24 -28.49
N ASN A 44 3.68 35.20 -29.24
CA ASN A 44 3.82 35.32 -30.69
C ASN A 44 2.85 34.47 -31.55
N ASN A 45 2.09 33.51 -31.00
CA ASN A 45 1.49 32.46 -31.84
C ASN A 45 -0.01 32.15 -31.66
N PHE A 46 -0.79 32.92 -30.89
CA PHE A 46 -2.22 32.61 -30.73
C PHE A 46 -3.11 33.71 -31.30
N THR A 47 -3.87 33.36 -32.35
CA THR A 47 -4.99 34.17 -32.87
C THR A 47 -6.31 33.58 -32.39
N GLY A 48 -7.35 34.41 -32.33
CA GLY A 48 -8.55 34.26 -31.48
C GLY A 48 -9.48 33.04 -31.64
N ASN A 49 -9.06 31.95 -32.29
CA ASN A 49 -9.83 30.70 -32.37
C ASN A 49 -9.30 29.57 -31.45
N ASP A 50 -8.08 29.66 -30.91
CA ASP A 50 -7.48 28.59 -30.08
C ASP A 50 -8.01 28.51 -28.64
N LEU A 51 -8.92 29.41 -28.26
CA LEU A 51 -9.59 29.42 -26.95
C LEU A 51 -10.76 28.42 -26.85
N GLN A 52 -11.21 27.82 -27.96
CA GLN A 52 -12.21 26.74 -27.91
C GLN A 52 -11.60 25.37 -27.56
N ASP A 53 -10.34 25.11 -27.93
CA ASP A 53 -9.67 23.84 -27.59
C ASP A 53 -9.29 23.75 -26.10
N LEU A 54 -9.07 24.88 -25.43
CA LEU A 54 -8.88 24.91 -23.97
C LEU A 54 -10.18 24.62 -23.19
N LYS A 55 -11.36 24.92 -23.75
CA LYS A 55 -12.64 24.51 -23.15
C LYS A 55 -12.90 23.01 -23.27
N ALA A 56 -12.38 22.36 -24.30
CA ALA A 56 -12.46 20.90 -24.44
C ALA A 56 -11.59 20.16 -23.40
N VAL A 57 -10.51 20.78 -22.91
CA VAL A 57 -9.68 20.21 -21.83
C VAL A 57 -10.38 20.31 -20.46
N ASP A 58 -11.10 21.39 -20.19
CA ASP A 58 -11.93 21.53 -18.98
C ASP A 58 -13.17 20.62 -19.00
N GLU A 59 -13.76 20.35 -20.17
CA GLU A 59 -14.87 19.38 -20.31
C GLU A 59 -14.41 17.91 -20.17
N TRP A 60 -13.13 17.59 -20.44
CA TRP A 60 -12.57 16.25 -20.22
C TRP A 60 -12.48 15.90 -18.72
N HIS A 61 -12.30 16.88 -17.84
CA HIS A 61 -12.24 16.68 -16.39
C HIS A 61 -13.61 16.58 -15.70
N LEU A 62 -14.71 16.89 -16.40
CA LEU A 62 -16.06 16.87 -15.81
C LEU A 62 -16.84 15.58 -16.09
N THR A 63 -16.43 14.77 -17.07
CA THR A 63 -17.09 13.49 -17.42
C THR A 63 -16.48 12.27 -16.70
N ASP A 64 -15.30 12.42 -16.09
CA ASP A 64 -14.58 11.33 -15.40
C ASP A 64 -14.99 11.13 -13.92
N LYS A 65 -15.96 11.91 -13.40
CA LYS A 65 -16.42 11.83 -12.01
C LYS A 65 -17.08 10.48 -11.64
N GLU A 66 -17.33 9.62 -12.62
CA GLU A 66 -17.96 8.30 -12.40
C GLU A 66 -17.05 7.11 -12.69
N LYS A 67 -15.84 7.29 -13.23
CA LYS A 67 -14.92 6.15 -13.38
C LYS A 67 -14.32 5.81 -12.02
N PRO A 68 -14.33 4.54 -11.60
CA PRO A 68 -13.63 4.14 -10.39
C PRO A 68 -12.16 4.55 -10.53
N TRP A 69 -11.59 5.11 -9.46
CA TRP A 69 -10.16 5.41 -9.42
C TRP A 69 -9.39 4.09 -9.51
N GLU A 70 -8.85 3.81 -10.69
CA GLU A 70 -7.99 2.66 -10.93
C GLU A 70 -6.54 3.05 -10.68
N TYR A 71 -5.84 2.27 -9.87
CA TYR A 71 -4.40 2.43 -9.73
C TYR A 71 -3.71 1.82 -10.94
N ASN A 72 -3.39 2.70 -11.88
CA ASN A 72 -2.64 2.35 -13.07
C ASN A 72 -1.16 2.58 -12.82
N ILE A 73 -0.32 1.73 -13.42
CA ILE A 73 1.05 2.14 -13.67
C ILE A 73 1.03 3.40 -14.55
N PRO A 74 1.99 4.34 -14.40
CA PRO A 74 2.00 5.51 -15.25
C PRO A 74 2.05 5.10 -16.74
N GLN A 75 1.33 5.82 -17.60
CA GLN A 75 1.18 5.45 -19.02
C GLN A 75 2.54 5.24 -19.72
N ALA A 76 3.57 6.01 -19.36
CA ALA A 76 4.93 5.84 -19.88
C ALA A 76 5.51 4.41 -19.70
N PHE A 77 4.94 3.60 -18.82
CA PHE A 77 5.37 2.23 -18.58
C PHE A 77 4.52 1.17 -19.29
N GLU A 78 3.42 1.57 -19.92
CA GLU A 78 2.56 0.65 -20.66
C GLU A 78 3.28 0.13 -21.91
N GLU A 79 3.01 -1.13 -22.28
CA GLU A 79 3.60 -1.74 -23.47
C GLU A 79 3.31 -0.96 -24.76
N ALA A 80 2.14 -0.32 -24.84
CA ALA A 80 1.79 0.57 -25.94
C ALA A 80 2.80 1.71 -26.15
N ASN A 81 3.57 2.05 -25.11
CA ASN A 81 4.54 3.13 -25.08
C ASN A 81 6.00 2.65 -25.12
N LYS A 82 6.27 1.42 -25.61
CA LYS A 82 7.64 0.92 -25.90
C LYS A 82 8.52 1.91 -26.68
N LYS A 83 7.88 2.77 -27.50
CA LYS A 83 8.51 3.89 -28.18
C LYS A 83 7.88 5.19 -27.71
N VAL A 84 8.70 6.17 -27.37
CA VAL A 84 8.26 7.54 -27.05
C VAL A 84 8.69 8.52 -28.14
N GLU A 85 7.84 9.51 -28.39
CA GLU A 85 8.17 10.61 -29.27
C GLU A 85 8.97 11.66 -28.48
N ILE A 86 10.17 11.98 -28.97
CA ILE A 86 11.06 12.97 -28.40
C ILE A 86 11.31 14.09 -29.39
N ARG A 87 11.67 15.27 -28.88
CA ARG A 87 12.17 16.35 -29.73
C ARG A 87 13.60 16.07 -30.16
N ILE A 88 13.87 16.26 -31.44
CA ILE A 88 15.20 16.22 -32.04
C ILE A 88 15.46 17.55 -32.75
N SER A 89 16.71 17.82 -33.12
CA SER A 89 17.09 19.11 -33.74
C SER A 89 16.33 19.42 -35.05
N SER A 90 15.79 18.40 -35.72
CA SER A 90 15.02 18.53 -36.97
C SER A 90 13.49 18.44 -36.81
N GLY A 91 12.97 18.41 -35.57
CA GLY A 91 11.54 18.24 -35.30
C GLY A 91 11.27 17.23 -34.18
N SER A 92 10.49 16.21 -34.46
CA SER A 92 10.26 15.08 -33.56
C SER A 92 10.74 13.76 -34.15
N GLY A 93 11.06 12.80 -33.28
CA GLY A 93 11.45 11.45 -33.66
C GLY A 93 11.02 10.45 -32.59
N LYS A 94 10.87 9.18 -32.98
CA LYS A 94 10.55 8.10 -32.04
C LYS A 94 11.82 7.39 -31.59
N THR A 95 11.94 7.12 -30.30
CA THR A 95 13.04 6.34 -29.70
C THR A 95 12.47 5.28 -28.76
N ASP A 96 13.26 4.27 -28.41
CA ASP A 96 12.92 3.37 -27.30
C ASP A 96 12.72 4.15 -26.01
N ASP A 97 11.66 3.81 -25.27
CA ASP A 97 11.41 4.41 -23.98
C ASP A 97 12.35 3.81 -22.92
N GLY A 98 13.25 4.64 -22.41
CA GLY A 98 14.15 4.27 -21.31
C GLY A 98 13.43 4.03 -19.99
N LEU A 99 12.18 4.50 -19.85
CA LEU A 99 11.32 4.23 -18.70
C LEU A 99 10.61 2.89 -18.81
N TYR A 100 10.39 2.35 -20.02
CA TYR A 100 9.70 1.07 -20.16
C TYR A 100 10.50 -0.10 -19.55
N ARG A 101 11.81 -0.18 -19.84
CA ARG A 101 12.71 -1.18 -19.22
C ARG A 101 14.18 -0.78 -19.28
N PHE A 102 14.94 -1.15 -18.26
CA PHE A 102 16.39 -1.09 -18.28
C PHE A 102 16.99 -2.29 -19.03
N ARG A 103 17.79 -2.05 -20.07
CA ARG A 103 18.54 -3.08 -20.81
C ARG A 103 20.03 -2.85 -20.70
N MET A 104 20.79 -3.92 -20.48
CA MET A 104 22.25 -3.89 -20.63
C MET A 104 22.64 -4.02 -22.11
N PRO A 105 23.89 -3.69 -22.49
CA PRO A 105 24.40 -4.01 -23.82
C PRO A 105 24.13 -5.47 -24.20
N GLU A 106 23.97 -5.73 -25.50
CA GLU A 106 23.65 -7.06 -26.07
C GLU A 106 22.25 -7.58 -25.72
N ASP A 107 21.31 -6.68 -25.39
CA ASP A 107 19.94 -7.03 -24.96
C ASP A 107 19.89 -7.95 -23.73
N MET A 108 20.97 -8.01 -22.95
CA MET A 108 20.97 -8.72 -21.68
C MET A 108 20.06 -8.01 -20.68
N THR A 109 19.15 -8.76 -20.06
CA THR A 109 18.45 -8.29 -18.87
C THR A 109 19.44 -8.29 -17.70
N MET A 110 19.39 -7.27 -16.84
CA MET A 110 20.10 -7.31 -15.56
C MET A 110 19.58 -8.52 -14.79
N GLY A 111 20.41 -9.56 -14.67
CA GLY A 111 19.99 -10.86 -14.15
C GLY A 111 20.41 -12.07 -14.96
N ASP A 112 20.94 -11.92 -16.17
CA ASP A 112 21.35 -13.07 -17.00
C ASP A 112 22.59 -13.82 -16.45
N LYS A 113 22.70 -15.12 -16.80
CA LYS A 113 23.66 -16.23 -16.54
C LYS A 113 24.60 -16.19 -15.32
N LYS A 114 25.11 -15.02 -14.95
CA LYS A 114 25.99 -14.73 -13.82
C LYS A 114 25.25 -14.60 -12.48
N LEU A 115 23.94 -14.31 -12.47
CA LEU A 115 23.15 -14.42 -11.25
C LEU A 115 22.73 -15.88 -10.98
N PRO A 116 22.65 -16.29 -9.69
CA PRO A 116 21.97 -17.51 -9.26
C PRO A 116 20.63 -17.69 -9.97
N LYS A 117 20.25 -18.93 -10.29
CA LYS A 117 19.05 -19.24 -11.12
C LYS A 117 17.76 -18.61 -10.57
N ASN A 118 17.68 -18.45 -9.24
CA ASN A 118 16.58 -17.81 -8.49
C ASN A 118 16.51 -16.28 -8.63
N LEU A 119 17.54 -15.63 -9.15
CA LEU A 119 17.59 -14.18 -9.39
C LEU A 119 17.54 -13.82 -10.87
N ARG A 120 17.38 -14.82 -11.74
CA ARG A 120 17.25 -14.61 -13.19
C ARG A 120 15.81 -14.28 -13.53
N ILE A 121 15.63 -13.19 -14.25
CA ILE A 121 14.34 -12.79 -14.78
C ILE A 121 14.34 -13.21 -16.24
N THR A 122 13.65 -14.31 -16.54
CA THR A 122 13.65 -14.89 -17.90
C THR A 122 12.42 -14.51 -18.70
N SER A 123 11.43 -13.87 -18.07
CA SER A 123 10.28 -13.27 -18.75
C SER A 123 9.87 -11.97 -18.08
N TYR A 124 9.76 -10.89 -18.86
CA TYR A 124 8.91 -9.78 -18.48
C TYR A 124 7.47 -10.21 -18.73
N SER A 125 6.57 -9.91 -17.80
CA SER A 125 5.16 -9.85 -18.16
C SER A 125 5.01 -8.74 -19.19
N ASP A 126 4.71 -9.09 -20.44
CA ASP A 126 4.38 -8.08 -21.45
C ASP A 126 3.07 -7.35 -21.08
N GLU A 127 2.19 -8.00 -20.31
CA GLU A 127 0.97 -7.40 -19.76
C GLU A 127 1.18 -6.98 -18.31
N VAL A 128 1.35 -5.69 -18.05
CA VAL A 128 0.98 -5.15 -16.74
C VAL A 128 -0.53 -5.00 -16.76
N THR A 129 -1.25 -6.01 -16.26
CA THR A 129 -2.71 -5.95 -16.20
C THR A 129 -3.10 -4.81 -15.25
N VAL A 130 -3.89 -3.86 -15.76
CA VAL A 130 -4.52 -2.80 -14.97
C VAL A 130 -5.20 -3.45 -13.78
N LYS A 131 -4.74 -3.10 -12.57
CA LYS A 131 -5.24 -3.70 -11.34
C LYS A 131 -6.56 -3.02 -11.02
N THR A 132 -7.68 -3.70 -11.20
CA THR A 132 -9.00 -3.18 -10.82
C THR A 132 -9.50 -3.86 -9.54
N GLY A 133 -10.40 -3.19 -8.80
CA GLY A 133 -11.16 -3.81 -7.70
C GLY A 133 -10.78 -3.43 -6.26
N VAL A 134 -11.25 -4.23 -5.31
CA VAL A 134 -11.27 -4.00 -3.84
C VAL A 134 -9.87 -3.69 -3.26
N MET A 135 -8.84 -4.28 -3.86
CA MET A 135 -7.45 -4.05 -3.45
C MET A 135 -7.01 -2.59 -3.62
N ASN A 136 -7.52 -1.89 -4.63
CA ASN A 136 -7.20 -0.47 -4.86
C ASN A 136 -7.77 0.42 -3.78
N GLU A 137 -9.03 0.21 -3.40
CA GLU A 137 -9.64 1.02 -2.35
C GLU A 137 -8.97 0.80 -1.00
N GLY A 138 -8.60 -0.44 -0.69
CA GLY A 138 -7.79 -0.76 0.49
C GLY A 138 -6.39 -0.15 0.45
N LEU A 139 -5.78 -0.02 -0.73
CA LEU A 139 -4.50 0.68 -0.90
C LEU A 139 -4.64 2.20 -0.70
N ARG A 140 -5.68 2.84 -1.27
CA ARG A 140 -5.97 4.27 -1.07
C ARG A 140 -6.14 4.58 0.40
N ASP A 141 -6.96 3.80 1.08
CA ASP A 141 -7.25 4.01 2.49
C ASP A 141 -6.01 3.75 3.35
N ALA A 142 -5.24 2.68 3.08
CA ALA A 142 -3.97 2.43 3.76
C ALA A 142 -2.98 3.61 3.59
N TYR A 143 -2.94 4.22 2.40
CA TYR A 143 -2.12 5.39 2.13
C TYR A 143 -2.58 6.62 2.92
N HIS A 144 -3.89 6.92 2.91
CA HIS A 144 -4.47 8.03 3.68
C HIS A 144 -4.20 7.91 5.19
N ARG A 145 -4.23 6.69 5.72
CA ARG A 145 -3.99 6.43 7.16
C ARG A 145 -2.55 6.63 7.61
N LEU A 146 -1.60 6.85 6.70
CA LEU A 146 -0.23 7.17 7.07
C LEU A 146 -0.05 8.62 7.55
N PHE A 147 -0.88 9.55 7.07
CA PHE A 147 -0.70 10.99 7.34
C PHE A 147 -0.92 11.41 8.81
N PRO A 148 -1.85 10.80 9.57
CA PRO A 148 -2.01 11.10 10.99
C PRO A 148 -0.86 10.58 11.88
N ILE A 149 0.09 9.79 11.35
CA ILE A 149 1.16 9.19 12.15
C ILE A 149 2.22 10.24 12.48
N ALA A 150 2.24 10.69 13.73
CA ALA A 150 3.12 11.77 14.17
C ALA A 150 4.60 11.38 14.34
N LYS A 151 4.88 10.13 14.74
CA LYS A 151 6.25 9.69 15.07
C LYS A 151 6.93 9.09 13.84
N PHE A 152 8.11 9.58 13.52
CA PHE A 152 8.90 9.11 12.38
C PHE A 152 9.16 7.61 12.43
N GLN A 153 9.51 7.07 13.61
CA GLN A 153 9.81 5.64 13.75
C GLN A 153 8.60 4.77 13.41
N ASP A 154 7.41 5.17 13.88
CA ASP A 154 6.15 4.44 13.65
C ASP A 154 5.70 4.59 12.18
N PHE A 155 6.00 5.72 11.55
CA PHE A 155 5.69 5.99 10.15
C PHE A 155 6.65 5.29 9.17
N ALA A 156 7.95 5.31 9.43
CA ALA A 156 8.97 5.05 8.41
C ALA A 156 9.35 3.57 8.26
N SER A 157 9.10 2.74 9.27
CA SER A 157 9.67 1.40 9.38
C SER A 157 8.62 0.34 9.70
N THR A 158 8.84 -0.86 9.17
CA THR A 158 8.12 -2.07 9.56
C THR A 158 8.52 -2.59 10.93
N GLU A 159 9.64 -2.11 11.50
CA GLU A 159 10.15 -2.63 12.76
C GLU A 159 9.14 -2.54 13.90
N PHE A 160 8.83 -3.68 14.52
CA PHE A 160 7.87 -3.72 15.61
C PHE A 160 8.51 -3.26 16.91
N THR A 161 8.05 -2.13 17.45
CA THR A 161 8.56 -1.59 18.72
C THR A 161 7.64 -1.90 19.92
N GLY A 162 6.69 -2.83 19.80
CA GLY A 162 5.73 -3.17 20.87
C GLY A 162 4.64 -2.12 21.14
N LYS A 163 4.41 -1.15 20.24
CA LYS A 163 3.42 -0.06 20.43
C LYS A 163 2.17 -0.27 19.56
N LYS A 164 1.02 0.23 20.03
CA LYS A 164 -0.34 0.01 19.51
C LYS A 164 -0.58 0.44 18.04
N ASN A 165 0.21 1.38 17.51
CA ASN A 165 -0.01 1.99 16.18
C ASN A 165 1.09 1.73 15.14
N VAL A 166 2.04 0.82 15.38
CA VAL A 166 3.21 0.62 14.49
C VAL A 166 2.89 -0.27 13.27
N TYR A 167 1.62 -0.70 13.11
CA TYR A 167 1.22 -1.64 12.06
C TYR A 167 0.90 -0.96 10.73
N ALA A 168 0.42 0.29 10.76
CA ALA A 168 0.33 1.12 9.57
C ALA A 168 1.64 1.89 9.45
N ASN A 169 2.46 1.55 8.46
CA ASN A 169 3.71 2.24 8.21
C ASN A 169 4.01 2.28 6.72
N CYS A 170 4.82 3.26 6.34
CA CYS A 170 5.17 3.57 4.97
C CYS A 170 5.99 2.45 4.31
N GLU A 171 6.86 1.79 5.08
CA GLU A 171 7.66 0.66 4.58
C GLU A 171 6.77 -0.55 4.23
N ALA A 172 5.78 -0.90 5.05
CA ALA A 172 4.85 -2.01 4.77
C ALA A 172 4.05 -1.75 3.49
N LEU A 173 3.61 -0.50 3.30
CA LEU A 173 2.91 -0.10 2.08
C LEU A 173 3.82 -0.17 0.85
N ARG A 174 5.06 0.32 0.97
CA ARG A 174 6.09 0.20 -0.09
C ARG A 174 6.37 -1.26 -0.46
N ASN A 175 6.52 -2.13 0.53
CA ASN A 175 6.78 -3.56 0.32
C ASN A 175 5.63 -4.23 -0.46
N LYS A 176 4.39 -3.83 -0.19
CA LYS A 176 3.22 -4.26 -0.96
C LYS A 176 3.30 -3.79 -2.42
N MET A 177 3.72 -2.54 -2.67
CA MET A 177 3.90 -2.00 -4.02
C MET A 177 5.01 -2.72 -4.79
N HIS A 178 6.13 -3.08 -4.14
CA HIS A 178 7.18 -3.90 -4.75
C HIS A 178 6.63 -5.22 -5.31
N ARG A 179 5.84 -5.93 -4.50
CA ARG A 179 5.17 -7.16 -4.93
C ARG A 179 4.22 -6.88 -6.09
N TRP A 180 3.36 -5.88 -5.94
CA TRP A 180 2.36 -5.59 -6.96
C TRP A 180 2.96 -5.20 -8.32
N CYS A 181 4.06 -4.47 -8.33
CA CYS A 181 4.68 -4.03 -9.58
C CYS A 181 5.58 -5.09 -10.25
N GLY A 182 5.79 -6.27 -9.66
CA GLY A 182 6.56 -7.33 -10.31
C GLY A 182 6.11 -8.75 -10.03
N GLU A 183 4.88 -8.92 -9.51
CA GLU A 183 4.21 -10.20 -9.50
C GLU A 183 4.00 -10.65 -10.95
N PRO A 184 4.52 -11.83 -11.34
CA PRO A 184 4.29 -12.33 -12.69
C PRO A 184 2.81 -12.65 -12.89
N PRO A 185 2.31 -12.59 -14.14
CA PRO A 185 1.02 -13.16 -14.48
C PRO A 185 1.03 -14.63 -14.09
N ALA A 186 -0.14 -15.18 -13.75
CA ALA A 186 -0.29 -16.59 -13.40
C ALA A 186 0.48 -17.46 -14.42
N PRO A 187 1.24 -18.47 -13.96
CA PRO A 187 2.02 -19.31 -14.86
C PRO A 187 1.11 -19.84 -15.96
N LYS A 188 1.51 -19.65 -17.23
CA LYS A 188 0.82 -20.27 -18.37
C LYS A 188 0.97 -21.78 -18.24
N ASP A 189 -0.12 -22.52 -18.46
CA ASP A 189 -0.23 -23.96 -18.24
C ASP A 189 1.05 -24.73 -18.63
N GLY A 190 1.72 -25.33 -17.64
CA GLY A 190 2.91 -26.18 -17.83
C GLY A 190 4.23 -25.60 -17.31
N ASP A 191 4.33 -24.29 -17.06
CA ASP A 191 5.52 -23.70 -16.44
C ASP A 191 5.46 -23.82 -14.91
N THR A 192 6.34 -24.66 -14.37
CA THR A 192 6.38 -25.01 -12.93
C THR A 192 7.04 -23.98 -12.03
N VAL A 193 7.54 -22.86 -12.58
CA VAL A 193 8.24 -21.84 -11.81
C VAL A 193 7.70 -20.46 -12.15
N SER A 194 6.89 -19.92 -11.24
CA SER A 194 6.55 -18.50 -11.21
C SER A 194 7.84 -17.70 -11.06
N GLN A 195 8.23 -16.93 -12.07
CA GLN A 195 9.45 -16.13 -12.00
C GLN A 195 9.12 -14.75 -11.44
N LEU A 196 9.68 -14.45 -10.28
CA LEU A 196 9.62 -13.11 -9.71
C LEU A 196 10.25 -12.10 -10.68
N GLY A 197 9.56 -10.98 -10.94
CA GLY A 197 10.16 -9.83 -11.62
C GLY A 197 11.18 -9.09 -10.75
N HIS A 198 11.82 -8.03 -11.29
CA HIS A 198 12.81 -7.24 -10.54
C HIS A 198 12.21 -6.64 -9.26
N MET A 199 10.99 -6.11 -9.37
CA MET A 199 10.36 -5.30 -8.33
C MET A 199 10.15 -6.00 -6.98
N PRO A 200 9.70 -7.27 -6.91
CA PRO A 200 9.64 -8.01 -5.65
C PRO A 200 11.02 -8.42 -5.11
N ALA A 201 12.09 -8.48 -5.91
CA ALA A 201 13.39 -8.93 -5.43
C ALA A 201 14.28 -7.78 -4.92
N VAL A 202 14.52 -7.70 -3.60
CA VAL A 202 15.30 -6.61 -2.94
C VAL A 202 16.62 -6.31 -3.66
N VAL A 203 17.38 -7.34 -4.03
CA VAL A 203 18.73 -7.23 -4.61
C VAL A 203 18.76 -6.63 -6.00
N VAL A 204 17.63 -6.64 -6.73
CA VAL A 204 17.54 -6.17 -8.11
C VAL A 204 16.37 -5.22 -8.38
N ALA A 205 15.54 -4.92 -7.38
CA ALA A 205 14.40 -4.02 -7.50
C ALA A 205 14.80 -2.64 -8.02
N ALA A 206 15.98 -2.14 -7.62
CA ALA A 206 16.52 -0.85 -8.06
C ALA A 206 16.73 -0.72 -9.58
N PHE A 207 16.79 -1.83 -10.31
CA PHE A 207 16.92 -1.83 -11.77
C PHE A 207 15.58 -1.82 -12.50
N GLY A 208 14.47 -2.07 -11.78
CA GLY A 208 13.15 -1.82 -12.33
C GLY A 208 12.98 -0.32 -12.53
N PRO A 209 12.59 0.15 -13.73
CA PRO A 209 12.44 1.60 -13.97
C PRO A 209 11.35 2.21 -13.08
N TYR A 210 10.39 1.41 -12.61
CA TYR A 210 9.40 1.77 -11.59
C TYR A 210 10.01 2.09 -10.23
N PHE A 211 11.21 1.61 -9.91
CA PHE A 211 11.79 1.73 -8.57
C PHE A 211 11.84 3.17 -8.12
N GLY A 212 12.34 4.09 -8.96
CA GLY A 212 12.38 5.51 -8.66
C GLY A 212 11.00 6.12 -8.35
N PHE A 213 9.94 5.60 -8.98
CA PHE A 213 8.56 6.04 -8.78
C PHE A 213 7.91 5.43 -7.54
N ILE A 214 8.30 4.21 -7.15
CA ILE A 214 7.80 3.55 -5.93
C ILE A 214 8.56 4.04 -4.69
N THR A 215 9.87 4.27 -4.82
CA THR A 215 10.70 4.84 -3.74
C THR A 215 10.53 6.34 -3.63
N GLY A 216 10.17 6.98 -4.74
CA GLY A 216 9.64 8.33 -4.72
C GLY A 216 8.34 8.29 -3.96
N TYR A 217 8.39 8.62 -2.67
CA TYR A 217 7.24 9.05 -1.91
C TYR A 217 6.73 10.39 -2.47
N THR A 218 6.57 10.50 -3.79
CA THR A 218 6.03 11.66 -4.47
C THR A 218 4.55 11.61 -4.23
N TYR A 219 4.17 12.05 -3.03
CA TYR A 219 2.88 12.62 -2.77
C TYR A 219 2.61 13.62 -3.90
N LEU A 220 1.40 13.60 -4.46
CA LEU A 220 0.90 14.76 -5.19
C LEU A 220 0.76 15.87 -4.14
N ILE A 221 1.85 16.58 -3.90
CA ILE A 221 1.89 17.75 -3.04
C ILE A 221 1.62 18.92 -3.99
N PRO A 222 0.64 19.78 -3.68
CA PRO A 222 0.44 21.00 -4.44
C PRO A 222 1.76 21.76 -4.58
N ASP A 223 1.92 22.49 -5.68
CA ASP A 223 3.04 23.42 -5.82
C ASP A 223 3.01 24.40 -4.64
N LYS A 224 4.18 24.72 -4.10
CA LYS A 224 4.35 25.69 -3.03
C LYS A 224 4.24 27.13 -3.56
N GLN A 225 4.53 27.37 -4.84
CA GLN A 225 4.57 28.72 -5.42
C GLN A 225 3.29 29.55 -5.20
N PRO A 226 2.06 29.01 -5.35
CA PRO A 226 0.84 29.75 -5.09
C PRO A 226 0.69 30.27 -3.66
N TYR A 227 1.45 29.70 -2.71
CA TYR A 227 1.42 30.04 -1.28
C TYR A 227 2.58 30.96 -0.89
N ILE A 228 3.29 31.53 -1.87
CA ILE A 228 4.34 32.52 -1.66
C ILE A 228 3.88 33.84 -2.28
N ALA A 229 3.50 34.80 -1.43
CA ALA A 229 3.11 36.15 -1.85
C ALA A 229 4.16 37.14 -1.33
N ASP A 230 4.70 37.97 -2.23
CA ASP A 230 5.72 38.98 -1.90
C ASP A 230 6.95 38.43 -1.14
N GLY A 231 7.32 37.19 -1.47
CA GLY A 231 8.42 36.47 -0.81
C GLY A 231 8.07 35.91 0.58
N VAL A 232 6.85 36.11 1.06
CA VAL A 232 6.32 35.55 2.31
C VAL A 232 5.57 34.26 2.01
N TYR A 233 6.00 33.18 2.66
CA TYR A 233 5.39 31.86 2.50
C TYR A 233 4.27 31.65 3.53
N ASP A 234 3.04 31.50 3.06
CA ASP A 234 1.91 31.07 3.88
C ASP A 234 1.94 29.54 4.07
N ARG A 235 2.67 29.14 5.12
CA ARG A 235 2.81 27.74 5.49
C ARG A 235 1.48 27.11 5.90
N GLN A 236 0.58 27.87 6.51
CA GLN A 236 -0.66 27.31 7.04
C GLN A 236 -1.62 26.98 5.90
N ALA A 237 -1.84 27.94 4.99
CA ALA A 237 -2.67 27.73 3.81
C ALA A 237 -2.13 26.58 2.94
N TYR A 238 -0.80 26.45 2.81
CA TYR A 238 -0.21 25.33 2.09
C TYR A 238 -0.49 23.97 2.74
N LEU A 239 -0.36 23.89 4.08
CA LEU A 239 -0.65 22.65 4.80
C LEU A 239 -2.13 22.28 4.73
N GLU A 240 -3.03 23.26 4.78
CA GLU A 240 -4.47 23.03 4.60
C GLU A 240 -4.78 22.51 3.19
N ALA A 241 -4.17 23.09 2.17
CA ALA A 241 -4.31 22.61 0.80
C ALA A 241 -3.78 21.17 0.62
N ILE A 242 -2.62 20.85 1.19
CA ILE A 242 -2.09 19.48 1.21
C ILE A 242 -3.09 18.52 1.85
N LYS A 243 -3.59 18.85 3.04
CA LYS A 243 -4.53 17.98 3.76
C LYS A 243 -5.83 17.79 2.99
N SER A 244 -6.36 18.87 2.42
CA SER A 244 -7.56 18.84 1.58
C SER A 244 -7.36 17.91 0.38
N GLU A 245 -6.28 18.09 -0.37
CA GLU A 245 -5.96 17.25 -1.53
C GLU A 245 -5.78 15.77 -1.14
N LEU A 246 -5.13 15.50 0.00
CA LEU A 246 -4.96 14.14 0.49
C LEU A 246 -6.29 13.49 0.89
N THR A 247 -7.16 14.24 1.57
CA THR A 247 -8.49 13.77 1.95
C THR A 247 -9.32 13.46 0.71
N ASP A 248 -9.38 14.38 -0.24
CA ASP A 248 -10.17 14.25 -1.47
C ASP A 248 -9.70 13.06 -2.32
N LYS A 249 -8.38 12.88 -2.47
CA LYS A 249 -7.80 11.85 -3.35
C LYS A 249 -7.69 10.48 -2.70
N TYR A 250 -7.47 10.37 -1.39
CA TYR A 250 -7.08 9.10 -0.79
C TYR A 250 -8.00 8.59 0.33
N ASN A 251 -8.92 9.41 0.86
CA ASN A 251 -9.81 8.99 1.95
C ASN A 251 -10.98 8.11 1.45
N ALA A 252 -10.67 6.91 0.96
CA ALA A 252 -11.66 5.97 0.43
C ALA A 252 -12.64 5.48 1.52
N ALA A 253 -12.18 5.34 2.77
CA ALA A 253 -13.07 4.97 3.88
C ALA A 253 -14.13 6.04 4.15
N ARG A 254 -13.76 7.32 4.19
CA ARG A 254 -14.73 8.42 4.29
C ARG A 254 -15.75 8.36 3.16
N ASN A 255 -15.28 8.22 1.92
CA ASN A 255 -16.18 8.14 0.77
C ASN A 255 -17.14 6.95 0.86
N ALA A 256 -16.69 5.79 1.36
CA ALA A 256 -17.53 4.62 1.57
C ALA A 256 -18.53 4.83 2.73
N ALA A 257 -18.07 5.46 3.82
CA ALA A 257 -18.85 5.77 5.02
C ALA A 257 -19.93 6.83 4.74
N GLU A 258 -19.59 7.96 4.12
CA GLU A 258 -20.55 9.01 3.72
C GLU A 258 -21.62 8.46 2.76
N LYS A 259 -21.21 7.65 1.77
CA LYS A 259 -22.16 6.94 0.90
C LYS A 259 -22.98 5.87 1.63
N SER A 260 -22.61 5.48 2.85
CA SER A 260 -23.36 4.51 3.67
C SER A 260 -24.34 5.17 4.64
N VAL A 261 -24.08 6.38 5.10
CA VAL A 261 -25.01 7.17 5.92
C VAL A 261 -26.31 7.50 5.17
N ILE A 262 -26.28 7.52 3.83
CA ILE A 262 -27.48 7.75 2.99
C ILE A 262 -28.47 6.56 3.01
N SER A 263 -28.08 5.38 3.51
CA SER A 263 -28.98 4.22 3.66
C SER A 263 -28.66 3.42 4.93
N ALA A 264 -29.44 3.63 6.00
CA ALA A 264 -29.56 2.77 7.19
C ALA A 264 -28.37 1.81 7.50
N ASP A 265 -27.55 2.25 8.47
CA ASP A 265 -26.56 1.60 9.38
C ASP A 265 -25.09 1.32 9.01
N PRO A 266 -24.21 2.34 9.07
CA PRO A 266 -22.75 2.16 9.14
C PRO A 266 -22.12 2.19 10.54
N GLY A 267 -22.87 2.00 11.63
CA GLY A 267 -22.36 2.09 12.99
C GLY A 267 -22.06 3.54 13.45
N ASP A 268 -22.85 4.50 12.98
CA ASP A 268 -22.72 5.93 13.33
C ASP A 268 -23.06 6.14 14.82
N THR A 269 -22.04 6.44 15.61
CA THR A 269 -22.20 6.97 16.96
C THR A 269 -22.12 8.48 16.90
N ASP A 270 -23.15 9.18 17.41
CA ASP A 270 -23.28 10.63 17.54
C ASP A 270 -22.04 11.45 17.11
N GLY A 271 -22.08 12.04 15.92
CA GLY A 271 -21.09 13.05 15.48
C GLY A 271 -20.04 12.59 14.47
N GLY A 272 -20.35 11.63 13.58
CA GLY A 272 -19.48 11.24 12.47
C GLY A 272 -18.30 10.35 12.90
N THR A 273 -18.50 9.58 13.98
CA THR A 273 -17.57 8.54 14.42
C THR A 273 -18.13 7.17 14.04
N PHE A 274 -17.26 6.34 13.45
CA PHE A 274 -17.58 5.02 12.90
C PHE A 274 -16.69 3.96 13.52
N ASP A 275 -17.18 2.72 13.55
CA ASP A 275 -16.35 1.56 13.84
C ASP A 275 -15.37 1.28 12.70
N ASP A 276 -14.13 0.99 13.06
CA ASP A 276 -13.04 0.80 12.11
C ASP A 276 -12.30 -0.51 12.35
N TYR A 277 -12.01 -1.24 11.28
CA TYR A 277 -11.54 -2.62 11.36
C TYR A 277 -10.30 -2.84 10.51
N ALA A 278 -9.34 -3.56 11.06
CA ALA A 278 -8.12 -3.92 10.35
C ALA A 278 -7.60 -5.29 10.81
N VAL A 279 -6.82 -5.92 9.94
CA VAL A 279 -5.93 -7.02 10.31
C VAL A 279 -4.53 -6.49 10.48
N ASN A 280 -3.97 -6.69 11.67
CA ASN A 280 -2.56 -6.47 11.94
C ASN A 280 -1.81 -7.79 11.76
N VAL A 281 -0.62 -7.70 11.18
CA VAL A 281 0.28 -8.83 11.02
C VAL A 281 1.61 -8.45 11.65
N ALA A 282 2.09 -9.25 12.60
CA ALA A 282 3.45 -9.23 13.10
C ALA A 282 4.18 -10.50 12.67
N TYR A 283 5.45 -10.40 12.30
CA TYR A 283 6.25 -11.53 11.85
C TYR A 283 7.73 -11.29 12.10
N GLY A 284 8.53 -12.36 12.25
CA GLY A 284 9.98 -12.25 12.25
C GLY A 284 10.48 -11.87 10.86
N LYS A 285 11.20 -10.74 10.76
CA LYS A 285 11.71 -10.21 9.48
C LYS A 285 12.55 -11.24 8.72
N MET A 286 13.28 -12.09 9.45
CA MET A 286 14.15 -13.13 8.88
C MET A 286 13.61 -14.56 9.10
N ALA A 287 12.30 -14.74 9.34
CA ALA A 287 11.72 -16.02 9.79
C ALA A 287 11.94 -17.20 8.82
N LEU A 288 12.13 -16.96 7.53
CA LEU A 288 12.47 -17.98 6.51
C LEU A 288 13.92 -17.87 6.04
N GLY A 289 14.85 -17.53 6.93
CA GLY A 289 16.25 -17.27 6.57
C GLY A 289 16.45 -16.02 5.70
N GLY A 290 15.45 -15.14 5.66
CA GLY A 290 15.41 -13.97 4.77
C GLY A 290 14.74 -14.23 3.41
N ARG A 291 14.20 -15.44 3.16
CA ARG A 291 13.31 -15.66 2.02
C ARG A 291 12.05 -14.83 2.17
N GLN A 292 11.61 -14.26 1.06
CA GLN A 292 10.40 -13.45 1.01
C GLN A 292 9.16 -14.33 1.11
N PHE A 293 8.12 -13.76 1.70
CA PHE A 293 6.81 -14.38 1.76
C PHE A 293 5.71 -13.32 1.81
N THR A 294 4.52 -13.72 1.39
CA THR A 294 3.34 -12.86 1.38
C THR A 294 2.24 -13.49 2.22
N VAL A 295 1.70 -12.72 3.17
CA VAL A 295 0.54 -13.08 3.98
C VAL A 295 -0.71 -12.51 3.31
N TYR A 296 -1.52 -13.36 2.70
CA TYR A 296 -2.79 -13.00 2.07
C TYR A 296 -3.93 -13.09 3.07
N ILE A 297 -4.77 -12.06 3.13
CA ILE A 297 -5.91 -11.96 4.05
C ILE A 297 -7.21 -12.08 3.26
N PHE A 298 -8.08 -13.00 3.65
CA PHE A 298 -9.35 -13.27 2.98
C PHE A 298 -10.51 -13.09 3.95
N VAL A 299 -11.63 -12.57 3.44
CA VAL A 299 -12.94 -12.60 4.08
C VAL A 299 -13.89 -13.39 3.18
N GLY A 300 -14.19 -14.63 3.58
CA GLY A 300 -14.96 -15.62 2.84
C GLY A 300 -14.12 -16.78 2.30
N LYS A 301 -14.64 -17.50 1.30
CA LYS A 301 -14.02 -18.70 0.73
C LYS A 301 -12.62 -18.44 0.18
N VAL A 302 -11.61 -19.13 0.72
CA VAL A 302 -10.23 -19.07 0.20
C VAL A 302 -10.15 -19.83 -1.13
N PRO A 303 -9.58 -19.24 -2.20
CA PRO A 303 -9.33 -19.97 -3.45
C PRO A 303 -8.42 -21.18 -3.21
N SER A 304 -8.66 -22.28 -3.94
CA SER A 304 -7.85 -23.50 -3.82
C SER A 304 -6.62 -23.51 -4.73
N THR A 305 -6.57 -22.61 -5.71
CA THR A 305 -5.52 -22.55 -6.74
C THR A 305 -4.56 -21.40 -6.45
N LEU A 306 -3.27 -21.67 -6.67
CA LEU A 306 -2.18 -20.68 -6.63
C LEU A 306 -1.70 -20.37 -8.06
N PRO A 307 -1.19 -19.14 -8.32
CA PRO A 307 -1.19 -17.99 -7.41
C PRO A 307 -2.61 -17.47 -7.15
N TYR A 308 -2.83 -16.81 -6.01
CA TYR A 308 -4.13 -16.22 -5.71
C TYR A 308 -4.40 -15.07 -6.66
N ASP A 309 -5.55 -15.14 -7.35
CA ASP A 309 -6.01 -14.05 -8.19
C ASP A 309 -6.35 -12.83 -7.32
N VAL A 310 -5.47 -11.82 -7.34
CA VAL A 310 -5.68 -10.54 -6.65
C VAL A 310 -6.55 -9.57 -7.45
N HIS A 311 -7.00 -9.98 -8.65
CA HIS A 311 -7.71 -9.18 -9.65
C HIS A 311 -9.15 -9.66 -9.90
N GLY A 312 -9.51 -10.84 -9.38
CA GLY A 312 -10.81 -11.45 -9.61
C GLY A 312 -11.98 -10.60 -9.07
N PRO A 313 -13.02 -10.32 -9.89
CA PRO A 313 -14.18 -9.58 -9.44
C PRO A 313 -14.90 -10.39 -8.35
N LYS A 314 -15.06 -9.80 -7.16
CA LYS A 314 -15.68 -10.41 -5.97
C LYS A 314 -14.82 -11.46 -5.26
N GLY A 315 -13.50 -11.28 -5.28
CA GLY A 315 -12.57 -12.08 -4.49
C GLY A 315 -12.82 -11.97 -2.98
N SER A 316 -12.66 -13.09 -2.27
CA SER A 316 -12.57 -13.09 -0.81
C SER A 316 -11.29 -12.39 -0.32
N LEU A 317 -10.26 -12.26 -1.16
CA LEU A 317 -9.03 -11.55 -0.84
C LEU A 317 -9.28 -10.06 -0.61
N VAL A 318 -8.92 -9.58 0.59
CA VAL A 318 -9.13 -8.18 1.02
C VAL A 318 -7.82 -7.41 1.20
N GLY A 319 -6.68 -8.10 1.21
CA GLY A 319 -5.38 -7.46 1.34
C GLY A 319 -4.24 -8.44 1.51
N GLN A 320 -3.02 -7.90 1.58
CA GLN A 320 -1.82 -8.67 1.82
C GLN A 320 -0.79 -7.86 2.60
N VAL A 321 0.08 -8.57 3.32
CA VAL A 321 1.31 -8.06 3.93
C VAL A 321 2.50 -8.79 3.33
N VAL A 322 3.49 -8.04 2.84
CA VAL A 322 4.64 -8.58 2.12
C VAL A 322 5.90 -8.45 2.98
N SER A 323 6.60 -9.55 3.18
CA SER A 323 7.96 -9.56 3.73
C SER A 323 8.98 -9.31 2.61
N PHE A 324 9.26 -8.03 2.35
CA PHE A 324 10.25 -7.62 1.34
C PHE A 324 11.66 -7.68 1.94
N THR A 325 12.23 -8.88 1.91
CA THR A 325 13.53 -9.21 2.51
C THR A 325 14.43 -9.94 1.50
N SER A 326 15.65 -10.25 1.88
CA SER A 326 16.56 -11.06 1.07
C SER A 326 17.40 -11.94 1.97
N LEU A 327 17.92 -13.04 1.42
CA LEU A 327 18.85 -13.89 2.13
C LEU A 327 20.03 -13.06 2.63
N ALA A 328 20.40 -13.24 3.90
CA ALA A 328 21.50 -12.48 4.50
C ALA A 328 22.81 -12.66 3.71
N THR A 329 23.01 -13.82 3.09
CA THR A 329 24.17 -14.14 2.24
C THR A 329 24.15 -13.47 0.87
N GLU A 330 22.97 -13.15 0.33
CA GLU A 330 22.81 -12.53 -0.99
C GLU A 330 22.80 -10.99 -0.93
N ALA A 331 22.45 -10.43 0.22
CA ALA A 331 22.30 -8.98 0.41
C ALA A 331 23.63 -8.19 0.53
N GLY A 332 24.79 -8.86 0.54
CA GLY A 332 26.11 -8.23 0.59
C GLY A 332 26.95 -8.59 -0.63
N GLY A 333 27.37 -7.60 -1.43
CA GLY A 333 28.29 -7.81 -2.54
C GLY A 333 29.59 -8.49 -2.07
N GLY A 334 30.09 -9.47 -2.84
CA GLY A 334 31.38 -10.12 -2.56
C GLY A 334 31.34 -11.31 -1.59
N GLY A 335 30.17 -11.90 -1.31
CA GLY A 335 30.06 -13.16 -0.57
C GLY A 335 30.13 -13.05 0.96
N GLN A 336 30.35 -11.85 1.51
CA GLN A 336 30.35 -11.61 2.96
C GLN A 336 28.94 -11.46 3.56
N GLY A 337 27.90 -11.35 2.72
CA GLY A 337 26.53 -11.12 3.19
C GLY A 337 26.31 -9.75 3.84
N CYS A 338 25.07 -9.47 4.23
CA CYS A 338 24.66 -8.24 4.88
C CYS A 338 24.77 -8.39 6.41
N THR A 339 25.71 -7.65 7.03
CA THR A 339 25.92 -7.67 8.49
C THR A 339 24.65 -7.31 9.25
N LYS A 340 23.93 -6.28 8.83
CA LYS A 340 22.67 -5.86 9.47
C LYS A 340 21.59 -6.94 9.38
N CYS A 341 21.50 -7.63 8.24
CA CYS A 341 20.51 -8.69 8.00
C CYS A 341 20.83 -9.91 8.87
N THR A 342 22.12 -10.23 9.02
CA THR A 342 22.60 -11.28 9.95
C THR A 342 22.26 -10.92 11.39
N GLN A 343 22.52 -9.67 11.80
CA GLN A 343 22.17 -9.20 13.13
C GLN A 343 20.66 -9.24 13.37
N GLN A 344 19.84 -8.81 12.41
CA GLN A 344 18.37 -8.88 12.50
C GLN A 344 17.86 -10.32 12.60
N ALA A 345 18.55 -11.29 11.98
CA ALA A 345 18.22 -12.70 12.12
C ALA A 345 18.53 -13.22 13.54
N VAL A 346 19.69 -12.83 14.10
CA VAL A 346 20.10 -13.17 15.47
C VAL A 346 19.15 -12.55 16.50
N ASP A 347 18.85 -11.25 16.35
CA ASP A 347 17.98 -10.48 17.25
C ASP A 347 16.50 -10.86 17.10
N ARG A 348 16.16 -11.69 16.10
CA ARG A 348 14.79 -12.08 15.74
C ARG A 348 13.88 -10.85 15.55
N THR A 349 14.42 -9.81 14.92
CA THR A 349 13.73 -8.54 14.70
C THR A 349 12.35 -8.78 14.11
N GLN A 350 11.34 -8.23 14.76
CA GLN A 350 9.95 -8.32 14.35
C GLN A 350 9.62 -7.20 13.37
N ALA A 351 8.79 -7.49 12.40
CA ALA A 351 8.24 -6.58 11.42
C ALA A 351 6.71 -6.60 11.46
N THR A 352 6.07 -5.52 11.05
CA THR A 352 4.62 -5.36 11.04
C THR A 352 4.06 -4.94 9.69
N GLY A 353 2.78 -5.23 9.48
CA GLY A 353 1.96 -4.63 8.44
C GLY A 353 0.49 -4.61 8.83
N ARG A 354 -0.31 -3.84 8.09
CA ARG A 354 -1.76 -3.71 8.31
C ARG A 354 -2.52 -3.85 7.00
N VAL A 355 -3.59 -4.63 7.03
CA VAL A 355 -4.63 -4.66 6.01
C VAL A 355 -5.87 -4.02 6.58
N VAL A 356 -6.31 -2.92 5.96
CA VAL A 356 -7.54 -2.25 6.37
C VAL A 356 -8.74 -3.02 5.81
N LEU A 357 -9.74 -3.28 6.65
CA LEU A 357 -10.91 -4.08 6.29
C LEU A 357 -12.17 -3.23 6.08
N THR A 358 -12.27 -2.06 6.71
CA THR A 358 -13.52 -1.29 6.84
C THR A 358 -14.29 -1.14 5.54
N ASN A 359 -13.68 -0.65 4.46
CA ASN A 359 -14.37 -0.50 3.19
C ASN A 359 -14.82 -1.86 2.58
N GLY A 360 -13.94 -2.86 2.62
CA GLY A 360 -14.26 -4.21 2.15
C GLY A 360 -15.39 -4.88 2.94
N LEU A 361 -15.58 -4.51 4.22
CA LEU A 361 -16.67 -4.97 5.07
C LEU A 361 -17.97 -4.19 4.82
N ILE A 362 -17.89 -2.86 4.65
CA ILE A 362 -19.05 -2.03 4.26
C ILE A 362 -19.63 -2.53 2.93
N THR A 363 -18.78 -2.87 1.96
CA THR A 363 -19.25 -3.43 0.67
C THR A 363 -19.96 -4.76 0.88
N ARG A 364 -19.40 -5.66 1.70
CA ARG A 364 -20.01 -6.97 2.01
C ARG A 364 -21.35 -6.83 2.69
N TRP A 365 -21.46 -5.93 3.67
CA TRP A 365 -22.70 -5.63 4.36
C TRP A 365 -23.74 -5.02 3.41
N LYS A 366 -23.39 -3.96 2.67
CA LYS A 366 -24.34 -3.31 1.74
C LYS A 366 -24.84 -4.24 0.64
N GLN A 367 -23.95 -5.05 0.08
CA GLN A 367 -24.28 -5.97 -1.00
C GLN A 367 -24.80 -7.32 -0.48
N GLN A 368 -24.86 -7.50 0.85
CA GLN A 368 -25.25 -8.75 1.52
C GLN A 368 -24.56 -9.96 0.89
N LEU A 369 -23.23 -9.84 0.71
CA LEU A 369 -22.44 -10.89 0.08
C LEU A 369 -22.47 -12.15 0.95
N VAL A 370 -22.96 -13.25 0.36
CA VAL A 370 -23.02 -14.55 1.04
C VAL A 370 -21.65 -15.22 0.96
N HIS A 371 -21.16 -15.61 2.12
CA HIS A 371 -19.90 -16.31 2.33
C HIS A 371 -20.17 -17.76 2.71
N THR A 372 -19.24 -18.64 2.35
CA THR A 372 -19.20 -20.00 2.87
C THR A 372 -18.36 -19.97 4.13
N PRO A 373 -18.95 -20.09 5.33
CA PRO A 373 -18.18 -20.10 6.56
C PRO A 373 -17.25 -21.30 6.57
N ARG A 374 -16.16 -21.22 7.33
CA ARG A 374 -15.39 -22.41 7.69
C ARG A 374 -16.34 -23.46 8.25
N SER A 375 -16.23 -24.71 7.80
CA SER A 375 -16.90 -25.85 8.45
C SER A 375 -16.47 -25.84 9.91
N SER A 376 -17.36 -25.36 10.79
CA SER A 376 -17.06 -25.20 12.19
C SER A 376 -17.27 -26.57 12.85
N THR A 377 -16.18 -27.22 13.24
CA THR A 377 -16.18 -28.07 14.43
C THR A 377 -16.24 -27.15 15.65
N SER A 378 -17.22 -26.25 15.72
CA SER A 378 -17.42 -25.39 16.89
C SER A 378 -17.72 -26.31 18.06
N SER A 379 -16.75 -26.40 18.98
CA SER A 379 -16.82 -27.18 20.21
C SER A 379 -17.74 -26.55 21.26
N SER A 380 -18.32 -25.39 20.97
CA SER A 380 -19.37 -24.76 21.76
C SER A 380 -20.68 -24.85 20.97
N GLY A 381 -21.67 -25.59 21.48
CA GLY A 381 -22.97 -25.88 20.84
C GLY A 381 -23.88 -24.67 20.56
N GLY A 382 -23.34 -23.61 19.96
CA GLY A 382 -24.03 -22.42 19.50
C GLY A 382 -24.43 -22.49 18.03
N SER A 383 -25.28 -21.53 17.62
CA SER A 383 -25.78 -21.36 16.26
C SER A 383 -24.69 -21.44 15.19
N PRO A 384 -25.01 -21.90 13.97
CA PRO A 384 -24.07 -21.89 12.87
C PRO A 384 -23.56 -20.46 12.61
N PRO A 385 -22.27 -20.30 12.24
CA PRO A 385 -21.72 -18.98 11.98
C PRO A 385 -22.46 -18.28 10.83
N PRO A 386 -22.64 -16.96 10.90
CA PRO A 386 -23.43 -16.24 9.91
C PRO A 386 -22.74 -16.26 8.55
N ALA A 387 -23.52 -16.54 7.51
CA ALA A 387 -23.06 -16.55 6.12
C ALA A 387 -22.96 -15.14 5.52
N ALA A 388 -23.64 -14.14 6.10
CA ALA A 388 -23.60 -12.75 5.66
C ALA A 388 -23.39 -11.83 6.86
N LEU A 389 -22.82 -10.65 6.62
CA LEU A 389 -22.58 -9.65 7.65
C LEU A 389 -23.88 -8.91 7.97
N ALA A 390 -24.36 -9.03 9.22
CA ALA A 390 -25.63 -8.46 9.65
C ALA A 390 -25.58 -6.93 9.81
N SER A 391 -24.55 -6.41 10.48
CA SER A 391 -24.30 -4.98 10.65
C SER A 391 -22.79 -4.69 10.69
N MET A 392 -22.42 -3.41 10.67
CA MET A 392 -21.05 -2.96 10.91
C MET A 392 -20.70 -2.83 12.40
N SER A 393 -21.61 -3.19 13.32
CA SER A 393 -21.34 -3.16 14.75
C SER A 393 -20.24 -4.17 15.13
N PRO A 394 -19.43 -3.91 16.17
CA PRO A 394 -18.32 -4.80 16.51
C PRO A 394 -18.77 -6.20 16.89
N VAL A 395 -19.94 -6.36 17.52
CA VAL A 395 -20.46 -7.66 17.96
C VAL A 395 -20.80 -8.55 16.75
N ASP A 396 -21.60 -8.05 15.81
CA ASP A 396 -22.00 -8.80 14.62
C ASP A 396 -20.80 -9.10 13.72
N LEU A 397 -19.89 -8.13 13.59
CA LEU A 397 -18.72 -8.24 12.75
C LEU A 397 -17.70 -9.23 13.29
N VAL A 398 -17.41 -9.19 14.60
CA VAL A 398 -16.53 -10.17 15.25
C VAL A 398 -17.10 -11.56 15.07
N HIS A 399 -18.38 -11.77 15.38
CA HIS A 399 -19.03 -13.07 15.22
C HIS A 399 -18.98 -13.56 13.76
N PHE A 400 -19.20 -12.67 12.80
CA PHE A 400 -19.06 -12.99 11.37
C PHE A 400 -17.62 -13.36 11.00
N LEU A 401 -16.62 -12.61 11.46
CA LEU A 401 -15.21 -12.84 11.10
C LEU A 401 -14.58 -14.06 11.78
N GLU A 402 -15.09 -14.53 12.91
CA GLU A 402 -14.65 -15.79 13.54
C GLU A 402 -14.65 -16.95 12.55
N ALA A 403 -15.67 -17.04 11.69
CA ALA A 403 -15.80 -18.12 10.72
C ALA A 403 -15.39 -17.75 9.29
N ASN A 404 -15.29 -16.44 8.97
CA ASN A 404 -15.09 -15.96 7.61
C ASN A 404 -13.75 -15.25 7.38
N LEU A 405 -13.00 -14.86 8.42
CA LEU A 405 -11.65 -14.33 8.25
C LEU A 405 -10.68 -15.49 8.05
N HIS A 406 -9.86 -15.45 6.99
CA HIS A 406 -8.83 -16.44 6.71
C HIS A 406 -7.52 -15.77 6.31
N TRP A 407 -6.42 -16.49 6.46
CA TRP A 407 -5.13 -16.09 5.90
C TRP A 407 -4.38 -17.29 5.35
N ARG A 408 -3.51 -17.01 4.38
CA ARG A 408 -2.59 -17.96 3.76
C ARG A 408 -1.24 -17.28 3.57
N VAL A 409 -0.17 -18.06 3.64
CA VAL A 409 1.17 -17.54 3.41
C VAL A 409 1.79 -18.30 2.26
N THR A 410 2.32 -17.58 1.28
CA THR A 410 3.13 -18.19 0.23
C THR A 410 4.56 -17.70 0.31
N THR A 411 5.51 -18.54 -0.05
CA THR A 411 6.88 -18.12 -0.33
C THR A 411 6.93 -17.50 -1.72
N ASP A 412 7.62 -16.38 -1.85
CA ASP A 412 7.60 -15.62 -3.10
C ASP A 412 8.47 -16.28 -4.19
N ASP A 413 9.56 -16.95 -3.82
CA ASP A 413 10.52 -17.53 -4.79
C ASP A 413 9.97 -18.72 -5.59
N ASP A 414 9.08 -19.50 -4.99
CA ASP A 414 8.52 -20.74 -5.56
C ASP A 414 6.98 -20.71 -5.65
N GLY A 415 6.35 -19.66 -5.12
CA GLY A 415 4.89 -19.51 -5.09
C GLY A 415 4.19 -20.56 -4.24
N LEU A 416 4.92 -21.31 -3.40
CA LEU A 416 4.39 -22.44 -2.65
C LEU A 416 3.65 -21.99 -1.40
N LEU A 417 2.60 -22.73 -1.04
CA LEU A 417 1.89 -22.54 0.21
C LEU A 417 2.76 -22.99 1.39
N VAL A 418 2.79 -22.19 2.45
CA VAL A 418 3.38 -22.58 3.74
C VAL A 418 2.30 -23.28 4.57
N ASP A 419 2.25 -24.61 4.49
CA ASP A 419 1.19 -25.42 5.10
C ASP A 419 1.27 -25.48 6.63
N ASP A 420 2.47 -25.65 7.19
CA ASP A 420 2.69 -25.70 8.64
C ASP A 420 3.25 -24.37 9.16
N LEU A 421 2.38 -23.38 9.31
CA LEU A 421 2.75 -22.05 9.81
C LEU A 421 3.35 -22.10 11.22
N GLU A 422 2.96 -23.05 12.06
CA GLU A 422 3.46 -23.13 13.44
C GLU A 422 4.91 -23.62 13.48
N ALA A 423 5.25 -24.61 12.66
CA ALA A 423 6.62 -25.10 12.56
C ALA A 423 7.52 -24.15 11.76
N VAL A 424 7.03 -23.60 10.64
CA VAL A 424 7.86 -22.87 9.66
C VAL A 424 7.90 -21.37 9.95
N LEU A 425 6.83 -20.79 10.48
CA LEU A 425 6.71 -19.36 10.78
C LEU A 425 6.18 -19.10 12.20
N PRO A 426 6.83 -19.64 13.27
CA PRO A 426 6.32 -19.56 14.64
C PRO A 426 6.13 -18.11 15.15
N SER A 427 6.90 -17.16 14.60
CA SER A 427 6.79 -15.73 14.92
C SER A 427 5.61 -15.02 14.25
N LEU A 428 4.96 -15.63 13.25
CA LEU A 428 3.82 -15.02 12.59
C LEU A 428 2.64 -14.91 13.56
N LYS A 429 2.06 -13.71 13.63
CA LYS A 429 0.88 -13.38 14.41
C LYS A 429 -0.05 -12.49 13.60
N VAL A 430 -1.25 -13.00 13.34
CA VAL A 430 -2.34 -12.30 12.68
C VAL A 430 -3.40 -11.98 13.71
N SER A 431 -3.76 -10.70 13.88
CA SER A 431 -4.80 -10.24 14.80
C SER A 431 -5.84 -9.41 14.07
N LEU A 432 -7.12 -9.65 14.37
CA LEU A 432 -8.18 -8.68 14.07
C LEU A 432 -8.14 -7.58 15.13
N VAL A 433 -8.23 -6.32 14.71
CA VAL A 433 -8.44 -5.18 15.60
C VAL A 433 -9.72 -4.43 15.21
N ALA A 434 -10.47 -4.02 16.22
CA ALA A 434 -11.62 -3.11 16.11
C ALA A 434 -11.28 -1.82 16.84
N GLY A 435 -11.47 -0.67 16.20
CA GLY A 435 -11.22 0.66 16.75
C GLY A 435 -12.28 1.64 16.28
N LYS A 436 -11.95 2.93 16.39
CA LYS A 436 -12.83 4.03 16.00
C LYS A 436 -12.16 4.92 14.96
N ALA A 437 -12.96 5.43 14.04
CA ALA A 437 -12.57 6.42 13.04
C ALA A 437 -13.52 7.62 13.09
N GLN A 438 -12.96 8.83 13.10
CA GLN A 438 -13.72 10.06 12.89
C GLN A 438 -13.28 10.68 11.58
N HIS A 439 -14.25 10.88 10.70
CA HIS A 439 -14.06 11.58 9.43
C HIS A 439 -14.66 12.97 9.56
N PHE A 440 -13.83 14.00 9.41
CA PHE A 440 -14.28 15.38 9.54
C PHE A 440 -14.93 15.85 8.25
N PRO A 441 -15.98 16.69 8.33
CA PRO A 441 -16.60 17.28 7.14
C PRO A 441 -15.61 18.18 6.40
N GLU A 442 -14.78 18.91 7.13
CA GLU A 442 -13.73 19.79 6.61
C GLU A 442 -12.62 18.97 5.92
N PRO A 443 -12.41 19.11 4.60
CA PRO A 443 -11.37 18.36 3.88
C PRO A 443 -9.95 18.59 4.43
N ALA A 444 -9.69 19.79 4.95
CA ALA A 444 -8.41 20.14 5.56
C ALA A 444 -8.14 19.47 6.92
N GLU A 445 -9.12 18.77 7.51
CA GLU A 445 -8.92 18.00 8.75
C GLU A 445 -8.78 16.50 8.47
N LEU A 446 -7.60 15.97 8.79
CA LEU A 446 -7.30 14.54 8.61
C LEU A 446 -8.14 13.69 9.56
N SER A 447 -8.52 12.50 9.10
CA SER A 447 -9.29 11.56 9.94
C SER A 447 -8.51 11.16 11.19
N ARG A 448 -9.24 11.03 12.30
CA ARG A 448 -8.69 10.51 13.56
C ARG A 448 -9.00 9.04 13.68
N LEU A 449 -8.02 8.25 14.10
CA LEU A 449 -8.13 6.80 14.27
C LEU A 449 -7.59 6.43 15.65
N TRP A 450 -8.39 5.77 16.47
CA TRP A 450 -8.01 5.47 17.85
C TRP A 450 -8.69 4.21 18.39
N ASP A 451 -8.34 3.84 19.63
CA ASP A 451 -8.92 2.74 20.38
C ASP A 451 -8.97 1.38 19.68
N PHE A 452 -7.97 1.06 18.85
CA PHE A 452 -7.84 -0.28 18.28
C PHE A 452 -7.60 -1.33 19.36
N ARG A 453 -8.59 -2.18 19.60
CA ARG A 453 -8.57 -3.30 20.54
C ARG A 453 -8.52 -4.62 19.79
N PRO A 454 -7.65 -5.57 20.17
CA PRO A 454 -7.58 -6.87 19.52
C PRO A 454 -8.80 -7.74 19.88
N ALA A 455 -9.42 -8.34 18.85
CA ALA A 455 -10.48 -9.33 18.99
C ALA A 455 -9.88 -10.75 18.84
N TYR A 456 -9.15 -11.19 19.87
CA TYR A 456 -8.37 -12.43 19.82
C TYR A 456 -9.21 -13.68 19.53
N GLN A 457 -10.48 -13.71 19.92
CA GLN A 457 -11.39 -14.83 19.64
C GLN A 457 -11.52 -15.16 18.14
N VAL A 458 -11.29 -14.19 17.25
CA VAL A 458 -11.30 -14.41 15.79
C VAL A 458 -10.07 -15.16 15.29
N THR A 459 -8.94 -15.02 16.00
CA THR A 459 -7.63 -15.49 15.54
C THR A 459 -7.00 -16.57 16.41
N ALA A 460 -7.33 -16.61 17.69
CA ALA A 460 -6.75 -17.52 18.66
C ALA A 460 -7.05 -18.99 18.31
N GLY A 461 -6.09 -19.87 18.59
CA GLY A 461 -6.21 -21.31 18.27
C GLY A 461 -6.07 -21.64 16.78
N ARG A 462 -5.70 -20.67 15.94
CA ARG A 462 -5.49 -20.86 14.50
C ARG A 462 -4.00 -20.72 14.16
N PRO A 463 -3.47 -21.47 13.18
CA PRO A 463 -2.06 -21.37 12.81
C PRO A 463 -1.65 -19.95 12.44
N GLY A 464 -0.64 -19.42 13.13
CA GLY A 464 -0.17 -18.04 12.97
C GLY A 464 -1.14 -16.95 13.47
N GLY A 465 -2.24 -17.33 14.13
CA GLY A 465 -3.18 -16.40 14.74
C GLY A 465 -2.67 -15.88 16.09
N ALA A 466 -2.92 -14.61 16.36
CA ALA A 466 -2.57 -13.98 17.63
C ALA A 466 -3.52 -14.41 18.75
N LYS A 467 -2.95 -14.54 19.95
CA LYS A 467 -3.62 -14.79 21.23
C LYS A 467 -3.13 -13.79 22.28
N ARG A 468 -3.83 -13.74 23.42
CA ARG A 468 -3.52 -12.78 24.51
C ARG A 468 -2.08 -12.90 25.00
N GLU A 469 -1.55 -14.12 25.06
CA GLU A 469 -0.21 -14.42 25.60
C GLU A 469 0.92 -13.88 24.71
N ASP A 470 0.65 -13.58 23.44
CA ASP A 470 1.66 -13.05 22.52
C ASP A 470 2.07 -11.62 22.85
N SER A 471 1.36 -10.95 23.76
CA SER A 471 1.71 -9.62 24.29
C SER A 471 1.92 -8.55 23.20
N LEU A 472 1.19 -8.66 22.09
CA LEU A 472 1.27 -7.72 20.97
C LEU A 472 0.61 -6.36 21.27
N TYR A 473 -0.23 -6.32 22.31
CA TYR A 473 -1.00 -5.18 22.75
C TYR A 473 -0.94 -5.10 24.28
N PRO A 474 -1.13 -3.92 24.88
CA PRO A 474 -1.20 -3.79 26.33
C PRO A 474 -2.30 -4.69 26.94
N ALA A 475 -2.01 -5.30 28.09
CA ALA A 475 -2.96 -6.17 28.78
C ALA A 475 -4.23 -5.40 29.18
N GLY A 476 -5.39 -6.04 29.03
CA GLY A 476 -6.70 -5.44 29.38
C GLY A 476 -7.27 -4.48 28.34
N GLU A 477 -6.57 -4.27 27.22
CA GLU A 477 -7.10 -3.51 26.08
C GLU A 477 -7.80 -4.39 25.04
N GLU A 478 -8.16 -5.62 25.39
CA GLU A 478 -8.84 -6.50 24.45
C GLU A 478 -10.23 -6.00 24.13
N TRP A 479 -10.70 -6.30 22.92
CA TRP A 479 -12.10 -6.11 22.61
C TRP A 479 -12.93 -7.03 23.49
N GLN A 480 -13.98 -6.47 24.08
CA GLN A 480 -14.98 -7.22 24.83
C GLN A 480 -16.33 -6.94 24.16
N ALA A 481 -17.14 -7.97 24.00
CA ALA A 481 -18.55 -7.75 23.67
C ALA A 481 -19.15 -6.99 24.85
N GLU A 482 -19.46 -5.71 24.65
CA GLU A 482 -20.24 -4.96 25.63
C GLU A 482 -21.60 -5.66 25.73
N ALA A 483 -21.95 -6.09 26.95
CA ALA A 483 -23.10 -6.96 27.24
C ALA A 483 -24.44 -6.24 27.16
#